data_AF-A0A5B9P5V2-F1
#
_entry.id   AF-A0A5B9P5V2-F1
#
_cell.length_a   1.000
_cell.length_b   1.000
_cell.length_c   1.000
_cell.angle_alpha   90.00
_cell.angle_beta   90.00
_cell.angle_gamma   90.00
#
_symmetry.space_group_name_H-M   'P 1'
#
loop_
_entity.id
_entity.type
_entity.pdbx_description
1 polymer ?
#
loop_
_entity_poly.entity_id
_entity_poly.type
_entity_poly.pdbx_seq_one_letter_code
_entity_poly.pdbx_strand_id
1 'polypeptide(L)'
;MTSMIDVVFLLLIFFLVTTTFVRPERQLLSAIQSNEREAAKQETLLEPALVDVRKTGDKVVYRIGAITTDNVSEVKRVLQGFENKSEGAWVRVEDDVPFEFAAQAVGACRAAGFSAVAWLPAE
;
A
#
# COMPACT_ATOMS: atom_id res chain seq x y z
N MET A 1 40.40 -35.52 -6.19
CA MET A 1 39.86 -34.35 -5.44
C MET A 1 39.46 -33.20 -6.38
N THR A 2 40.10 -33.02 -7.53
CA THR A 2 39.74 -32.03 -8.56
C THR A 2 38.28 -32.11 -9.04
N SER A 3 37.72 -33.31 -9.19
CA SER A 3 36.32 -33.48 -9.63
C SER A 3 35.29 -32.92 -8.64
N MET A 4 35.59 -32.89 -7.35
CA MET A 4 34.68 -32.34 -6.34
C MET A 4 34.70 -30.81 -6.35
N ILE A 5 35.87 -30.21 -6.62
CA ILE A 5 36.02 -28.76 -6.76
C ILE A 5 35.22 -28.27 -7.97
N ASP A 6 35.28 -28.98 -9.08
CA ASP A 6 34.60 -28.60 -10.33
C ASP A 6 33.07 -28.62 -10.19
N VAL A 7 32.52 -29.65 -9.53
CA VAL A 7 31.07 -29.74 -9.27
C VAL A 7 30.61 -28.60 -8.36
N VAL A 8 31.34 -28.28 -7.29
CA VAL A 8 30.96 -27.17 -6.40
C VAL A 8 31.09 -25.83 -7.12
N PHE A 9 32.10 -25.67 -7.98
CA PHE A 9 32.31 -24.45 -8.75
C PHE A 9 31.18 -24.21 -9.76
N LEU A 10 30.77 -25.25 -10.48
CA LEU A 10 29.61 -25.19 -11.38
C LEU A 10 28.31 -24.87 -10.64
N LEU A 11 28.11 -25.41 -9.43
CA LEU A 11 26.95 -25.09 -8.61
C LEU A 11 26.94 -23.63 -8.17
N LEU A 12 28.08 -23.08 -7.79
CA LEU A 12 28.18 -21.65 -7.41
C LEU A 12 27.88 -20.74 -8.60
N ILE A 13 28.40 -21.04 -9.79
CA ILE A 13 28.08 -20.28 -11.01
C ILE A 13 26.60 -20.41 -11.36
N PHE A 14 26.05 -21.62 -11.28
CA PHE A 14 24.62 -21.85 -11.52
C PHE A 14 23.76 -21.01 -10.58
N PHE A 15 24.02 -21.04 -9.27
CA PHE A 15 23.28 -20.21 -8.33
C PHE A 15 23.45 -18.72 -8.63
N LEU A 16 24.67 -18.25 -8.88
CA LEU A 16 24.93 -16.83 -9.16
C LEU A 16 24.21 -16.32 -10.43
N VAL A 17 24.09 -17.16 -11.47
CA VAL A 17 23.44 -16.78 -12.74
C VAL A 17 21.92 -16.93 -12.67
N THR A 18 21.41 -17.92 -11.93
CA THR A 18 19.97 -18.22 -11.83
C THR A 18 19.26 -17.52 -10.66
N THR A 19 20.00 -16.93 -9.71
CA THR A 19 19.39 -16.12 -8.67
C THR A 19 18.75 -14.88 -9.30
N THR A 20 17.45 -14.94 -9.50
CA THR A 20 16.66 -13.75 -9.78
C THR A 20 16.56 -12.97 -8.47
N PHE A 21 16.98 -11.71 -8.48
CA PHE A 21 16.64 -10.78 -7.41
C PHE A 21 15.11 -10.70 -7.33
N VAL A 22 14.52 -11.41 -6.38
CA VAL A 22 13.13 -11.17 -5.98
C VAL A 22 13.14 -9.74 -5.49
N ARG A 23 12.58 -8.82 -6.28
CA ARG A 23 12.42 -7.44 -5.83
C ARG A 23 11.68 -7.53 -4.51
N PRO A 24 12.25 -7.06 -3.39
CA PRO A 24 11.50 -7.03 -2.16
C PRO A 24 10.29 -6.14 -2.41
N GLU A 25 9.08 -6.71 -2.38
CA GLU A 25 7.80 -5.97 -2.47
C GLU A 25 7.56 -5.07 -1.24
N ARG A 26 8.62 -4.73 -0.50
CA ARG A 26 8.60 -3.90 0.70
C ARG A 26 8.92 -2.44 0.39
N GLN A 27 8.52 -1.97 -0.78
CA GLN A 27 8.50 -0.55 -1.14
C GLN A 27 7.05 -0.04 -1.19
N LEU A 28 6.30 -0.34 -0.15
CA LEU A 28 5.40 0.68 0.38
C LEU A 28 6.30 1.80 0.91
N LEU A 29 6.74 2.69 0.03
CA LEU A 29 7.10 4.06 0.39
C LEU A 29 5.89 4.65 1.12
N SER A 30 5.77 4.32 2.40
CA SER A 30 4.94 5.04 3.33
C SER A 30 5.63 6.37 3.47
N ALA A 31 4.97 7.43 3.00
CA ALA A 31 5.36 8.78 3.35
C ALA A 31 5.07 8.93 4.85
N ILE A 32 5.94 8.35 5.69
CA ILE A 32 6.00 8.69 7.11
C ILE A 32 6.61 10.09 7.14
N GLN A 33 5.82 11.09 6.77
CA GLN A 33 5.97 12.41 7.37
C GLN A 33 5.43 12.27 8.78
N SER A 34 6.28 11.71 9.65
CA SER A 34 6.14 11.98 11.06
C SER A 34 6.23 13.50 11.22
N ASN A 35 5.13 14.10 11.67
CA ASN A 35 5.13 15.24 12.57
C ASN A 35 4.99 16.67 12.00
N GLU A 36 4.02 16.94 11.12
CA GLU A 36 3.49 18.32 10.96
C GLU A 36 1.95 18.32 10.93
N ARG A 37 1.37 18.07 12.10
CA ARG A 37 -0.08 18.02 12.33
C ARG A 37 -0.80 19.39 12.26
N GLU A 38 -0.18 20.50 11.87
CA GLU A 38 -0.85 21.82 11.95
C GLU A 38 -0.63 22.79 10.77
N ALA A 39 0.25 22.51 9.79
CA ALA A 39 0.62 23.51 8.78
C ALA A 39 -0.02 23.36 7.38
N ALA A 40 -0.67 22.24 7.06
CA ALA A 40 -1.29 22.03 5.74
C ALA A 40 -2.79 22.37 5.72
N LYS A 41 -3.23 23.34 6.54
CA LYS A 41 -4.58 23.91 6.45
C LYS A 41 -4.68 25.05 5.44
N GLN A 42 -3.58 25.36 4.76
CA GLN A 42 -3.51 26.39 3.73
C GLN A 42 -2.83 25.80 2.49
N GLU A 43 -3.53 25.91 1.37
CA GLU A 43 -3.09 25.58 0.01
C GLU A 43 -3.14 24.10 -0.39
N THR A 44 -4.34 23.51 -0.40
CA THR A 44 -5.00 23.14 -1.67
C THR A 44 -6.51 23.04 -1.42
N LEU A 45 -7.33 23.41 -2.39
CA LEU A 45 -8.80 23.46 -2.28
C LEU A 45 -9.47 22.06 -2.32
N LEU A 46 -8.70 20.97 -2.41
CA LEU A 46 -9.24 19.62 -2.44
C LEU A 46 -8.78 18.88 -1.18
N GLU A 47 -9.67 18.12 -0.57
CA GLU A 47 -9.29 17.28 0.56
C GLU A 47 -8.67 15.99 0.03
N PRO A 48 -7.55 15.48 0.59
CA PRO A 48 -6.97 14.21 0.17
C PRO A 48 -7.96 13.06 0.35
N ALA A 49 -7.89 12.06 -0.54
CA ALA A 49 -8.83 10.95 -0.51
C ALA A 49 -8.59 10.08 0.73
N LEU A 50 -9.54 10.08 1.67
CA LEU A 50 -9.49 9.25 2.87
C LEU A 50 -10.20 7.92 2.65
N VAL A 51 -9.46 6.83 2.86
CA VAL A 51 -9.97 5.46 2.85
C VAL A 51 -9.87 4.91 4.27
N ASP A 52 -11.01 4.75 4.94
CA ASP A 52 -11.09 4.09 6.25
C ASP A 52 -11.30 2.58 6.04
N VAL A 53 -10.49 1.76 6.71
CA VAL A 53 -10.62 0.31 6.74
C VAL A 53 -11.04 -0.09 8.15
N ARG A 54 -12.22 -0.68 8.26
CA ARG A 54 -12.85 -1.00 9.54
C ARG A 54 -13.36 -2.42 9.55
N LYS A 55 -13.50 -3.01 10.71
CA LYS A 55 -14.10 -4.33 10.86
C LYS A 55 -15.54 -4.19 11.36
N THR A 56 -16.50 -4.72 10.61
CA THR A 56 -17.91 -4.76 11.00
C THR A 56 -18.32 -6.22 11.20
N GLY A 57 -18.39 -6.65 12.47
CA GLY A 57 -18.57 -8.06 12.82
C GLY A 57 -17.40 -8.92 12.35
N ASP A 58 -17.68 -9.88 11.47
CA ASP A 58 -16.68 -10.81 10.93
C ASP A 58 -16.13 -10.39 9.55
N LYS A 59 -16.55 -9.24 9.02
CA LYS A 59 -16.13 -8.74 7.70
C LYS A 59 -15.36 -7.44 7.82
N VAL A 60 -14.33 -7.30 7.00
CA VAL A 60 -13.63 -6.04 6.81
C VAL A 60 -14.34 -5.23 5.72
N VAL A 61 -14.59 -3.95 6.01
CA VAL A 61 -15.23 -3.01 5.10
C VAL A 61 -14.34 -1.81 4.87
N TYR A 62 -14.37 -1.33 3.64
CA TYR A 62 -13.69 -0.14 3.18
C TYR A 62 -14.70 0.99 3.06
N ARG A 63 -14.42 2.12 3.71
CA ARG A 63 -15.25 3.33 3.66
C ARG A 63 -14.46 4.46 3.01
N ILE A 64 -15.06 5.07 1.99
CA ILE A 64 -14.51 6.20 1.24
C ILE A 64 -15.57 7.29 1.28
N GLY A 65 -15.42 8.26 2.19
CA GLY A 65 -16.47 9.25 2.47
C GLY A 65 -17.79 8.57 2.88
N ALA A 66 -18.82 8.69 2.03
CA ALA A 66 -20.14 8.10 2.24
C ALA A 66 -20.30 6.67 1.69
N ILE A 67 -19.37 6.18 0.88
CA ILE A 67 -19.45 4.87 0.24
C ILE A 67 -18.80 3.84 1.16
N THR A 68 -19.51 2.74 1.43
CA THR A 68 -18.97 1.58 2.16
C THR A 68 -19.08 0.35 1.26
N THR A 69 -17.97 -0.36 1.07
CA THR A 69 -17.90 -1.59 0.26
C THR A 69 -17.00 -2.61 0.96
N ASP A 70 -17.26 -3.90 0.76
CA ASP A 70 -16.40 -5.00 1.21
C ASP A 70 -15.43 -5.47 0.10
N ASN A 71 -15.53 -4.90 -1.10
CA ASN A 71 -14.74 -5.31 -2.25
C ASN A 71 -13.68 -4.27 -2.67
N VAL A 72 -12.42 -4.67 -2.65
CA VAL A 72 -11.26 -3.85 -3.06
C VAL A 72 -11.35 -3.39 -4.53
N SER A 73 -12.00 -4.17 -5.39
CA SER A 73 -12.17 -3.79 -6.80
C SER A 73 -13.12 -2.59 -6.96
N GLU A 74 -14.13 -2.49 -6.09
CA GLU A 74 -15.04 -1.35 -6.05
C GLU A 74 -14.36 -0.13 -5.47
N VAL A 75 -13.55 -0.31 -4.41
CA VAL A 75 -12.67 0.74 -3.86
C VAL A 75 -11.82 1.35 -4.97
N LYS A 76 -11.15 0.52 -5.77
CA LYS A 76 -10.35 0.99 -6.90
C LYS A 76 -11.18 1.77 -7.92
N ARG A 77 -12.37 1.30 -8.27
CA ARG A 77 -13.25 1.97 -9.25
C ARG A 77 -13.70 3.34 -8.73
N VAL A 78 -14.07 3.42 -7.46
CA VAL A 78 -14.45 4.68 -6.80
C VAL A 78 -13.26 5.64 -6.81
N LEU A 79 -12.09 5.18 -6.36
CA LEU A 79 -10.84 5.96 -6.32
C LEU A 79 -10.35 6.41 -7.71
N GLN A 80 -10.65 5.67 -8.77
CA GLN A 80 -10.30 6.08 -10.14
C GLN A 80 -11.07 7.32 -10.61
N GLY A 81 -12.28 7.53 -10.11
CA GLY A 81 -13.14 8.67 -10.44
C GLY A 81 -12.80 9.96 -9.69
N PHE A 82 -11.87 9.90 -8.73
CA PHE A 82 -11.39 11.09 -8.03
C PHE A 82 -10.44 11.90 -8.93
N GLU A 83 -10.69 13.21 -9.04
CA GLU A 83 -9.85 14.14 -9.82
C GLU A 83 -8.63 14.63 -9.04
N ASN A 84 -8.69 14.62 -7.70
CA ASN A 84 -7.67 15.10 -6.75
C ASN A 84 -6.49 14.12 -6.55
N LYS A 85 -6.05 13.41 -7.59
CA LYS A 85 -4.99 12.39 -7.49
C LYS A 85 -3.62 12.95 -7.10
N SER A 86 -3.42 14.26 -7.31
CA SER A 86 -2.19 14.99 -6.97
C SER A 86 -2.02 15.21 -5.47
N GLU A 87 -3.11 15.28 -4.71
CA GLU A 87 -3.13 15.55 -3.26
C GLU A 87 -2.73 14.34 -2.41
N GLY A 88 -2.75 13.16 -3.03
CA GLY A 88 -2.47 11.90 -2.37
C GLY A 88 -3.70 11.28 -1.69
N ALA A 89 -3.50 10.06 -1.21
CA ALA A 89 -4.52 9.28 -0.50
C ALA A 89 -4.04 8.94 0.90
N TRP A 90 -4.96 8.98 1.86
CA TRP A 90 -4.74 8.58 3.23
C TRP A 90 -5.50 7.29 3.51
N VAL A 91 -4.80 6.27 4.00
CA VAL A 91 -5.41 5.00 4.39
C VAL A 91 -5.40 4.95 5.91
N ARG A 92 -6.59 5.00 6.52
CA ARG A 92 -6.78 4.85 7.96
C ARG A 92 -7.25 3.44 8.26
N VAL A 93 -6.62 2.77 9.20
CA VAL A 93 -6.94 1.37 9.52
C VAL A 93 -7.15 1.21 11.02
N GLU A 94 -8.25 0.55 11.39
CA GLU A 94 -8.54 0.15 12.78
C GLU A 94 -7.66 -1.03 13.22
N ASP A 95 -7.30 -1.07 14.50
CA ASP A 95 -6.35 -2.06 15.05
C ASP A 95 -6.79 -3.52 14.90
N ASP A 96 -8.10 -3.80 14.83
CA ASP A 96 -8.66 -5.15 14.70
C ASP A 96 -8.71 -5.66 13.23
N VAL A 97 -8.18 -4.88 12.28
CA VAL A 97 -8.15 -5.24 10.86
C VAL A 97 -6.87 -6.00 10.53
N PRO A 98 -6.94 -7.17 9.89
CA PRO A 98 -5.74 -7.89 9.43
C PRO A 98 -4.94 -7.07 8.40
N PHE A 99 -3.62 -7.14 8.50
CA PHE A 99 -2.68 -6.38 7.67
C PHE A 99 -2.90 -6.58 6.15
N GLU A 100 -3.41 -7.74 5.73
CA GLU A 100 -3.68 -8.02 4.32
C GLU A 100 -4.70 -7.04 3.71
N PHE A 101 -5.75 -6.69 4.46
CA PHE A 101 -6.79 -5.78 3.98
C PHE A 101 -6.29 -4.33 3.89
N ALA A 102 -5.43 -3.97 4.83
CA ALA A 102 -4.70 -2.71 4.85
C ALA A 102 -3.76 -2.56 3.65
N ALA A 103 -2.95 -3.59 3.37
CA ALA A 103 -2.06 -3.62 2.20
C ALA A 103 -2.85 -3.55 0.89
N GLN A 104 -4.00 -4.22 0.82
CA GLN A 104 -4.91 -4.15 -0.34
C GLN A 104 -5.49 -2.74 -0.54
N ALA A 105 -5.88 -2.03 0.52
CA ALA A 105 -6.32 -0.63 0.41
C ALA A 105 -5.22 0.29 -0.14
N VAL A 106 -4.00 0.19 0.40
CA VAL A 106 -2.85 0.96 -0.08
C VAL A 106 -2.54 0.64 -1.55
N GLY A 107 -2.59 -0.64 -1.91
CA GLY A 107 -2.42 -1.10 -3.29
C GLY A 107 -3.50 -0.54 -4.23
N ALA A 108 -4.76 -0.51 -3.79
CA ALA A 108 -5.86 0.05 -4.56
C ALA A 108 -5.69 1.56 -4.80
N CYS A 109 -5.24 2.32 -3.80
CA CYS A 109 -4.91 3.74 -3.94
C CYS A 109 -3.78 3.94 -4.97
N ARG A 110 -2.68 3.20 -4.87
CA ARG A 110 -1.60 3.31 -5.87
C ARG A 110 -2.08 2.93 -7.27
N ALA A 111 -2.85 1.85 -7.40
CA ALA A 111 -3.39 1.40 -8.67
C ALA A 111 -4.45 2.36 -9.28
N ALA A 112 -5.05 3.24 -8.48
CA ALA A 112 -5.96 4.28 -8.94
C ALA A 112 -5.24 5.55 -9.46
N GLY A 113 -3.92 5.66 -9.20
CA GLY A 113 -3.05 6.71 -9.74
C GLY A 113 -2.69 7.82 -8.75
N PHE A 114 -2.84 7.59 -7.43
CA PHE A 114 -2.42 8.57 -6.42
C PHE A 114 -0.89 8.67 -6.34
N SER A 115 -0.38 9.92 -6.33
CA SER A 115 1.06 10.23 -6.30
C SER A 115 1.72 9.84 -4.97
N ALA A 116 1.00 10.04 -3.86
CA ALA A 116 1.44 9.71 -2.51
C ALA A 116 0.33 8.93 -1.78
N VAL A 117 0.71 7.89 -1.04
CA VAL A 117 -0.20 7.17 -0.15
C VAL A 117 0.39 7.16 1.26
N ALA A 118 -0.31 7.78 2.20
CA ALA A 118 0.08 7.85 3.60
C ALA A 118 -0.79 6.94 4.47
N TRP A 119 -0.21 6.45 5.55
CA TRP A 119 -0.87 5.61 6.53
C TRP A 119 -1.26 6.43 7.76
N LEU A 120 -2.54 6.37 8.15
CA LEU A 120 -3.03 6.97 9.39
C LEU A 120 -3.43 5.84 10.37
N PRO A 121 -2.87 5.79 11.58
CA PRO A 121 -3.43 4.95 12.63
C PRO A 121 -4.84 5.43 12.99
N ALA A 122 -5.75 4.49 13.30
CA ALA A 122 -7.01 4.84 13.96
C ALA A 122 -6.72 5.39 15.37
N GLU A 123 -7.50 6.38 15.80
CA GLU A 123 -7.52 6.87 17.19
C GLU A 123 -8.58 6.12 18.00
#